data_AF-A0A964QSN9-F1
#
_entry.id   AF-A0A964QSN9-F1
#
_cell.length_a   1.000
_cell.length_b   1.000
_cell.length_c   1.000
_cell.angle_alpha   90.00
_cell.angle_beta   90.00
_cell.angle_gamma   90.00
#
_symmetry.space_group_name_H-M   'P 1'
#
loop_
_entity.id
_entity.type
_entity.pdbx_description
1 polymer ?
#
loop_
_entity_poly.entity_id
_entity_poly.type
_entity_poly.pdbx_seq_one_letter_code
_entity_poly.pdbx_strand_id
1 'polypeptide(L)'
;MNIVELQKKLLSVARANSPSDGVPYAFEKRIMARIASEQLMDVWALWGRLLWRAAAPCVGIMLVMGVWAVASLDLNGPSQPLASDLEETVLAPLASLEDSW
;
A
#
# COMPACT_ATOMS: atom_id res chain seq x y z
N MET A 1 -8.56 9.15 -63.64
CA MET A 1 -7.91 10.16 -62.77
C MET A 1 -6.49 9.69 -62.48
N ASN A 2 -5.47 10.46 -62.87
CA ASN A 2 -4.07 9.97 -62.88
C ASN A 2 -3.43 10.15 -61.50
N ILE A 3 -3.36 9.06 -60.74
CA ILE A 3 -2.87 9.03 -59.35
C ILE A 3 -1.39 9.48 -59.26
N VAL A 4 -0.62 9.25 -60.32
CA VAL A 4 0.81 9.60 -60.41
C VAL A 4 1.01 11.11 -60.50
N GLU A 5 0.17 11.83 -61.25
CA GLU A 5 0.22 13.29 -61.30
C GLU A 5 -0.20 13.93 -59.97
N LEU A 6 -1.20 13.35 -59.32
CA LEU A 6 -1.67 13.81 -58.01
C LEU A 6 -0.58 13.66 -56.95
N GLN A 7 0.11 12.52 -56.93
CA GLN A 7 1.24 12.27 -56.05
C GLN A 7 2.37 13.27 -56.30
N LYS A 8 2.76 13.52 -57.56
CA LYS A 8 3.80 14.51 -57.90
C LYS A 8 3.43 15.92 -57.42
N LYS A 9 2.16 16.30 -57.56
CA LYS A 9 1.66 17.63 -57.15
C LYS A 9 1.60 17.77 -55.62
N LEU A 10 1.21 16.73 -54.91
CA LEU A 10 1.23 16.72 -53.44
C LEU A 10 2.67 16.77 -52.90
N LEU A 11 3.59 16.05 -53.55
CA LEU A 11 4.99 15.99 -53.12
C LEU A 11 5.74 17.29 -53.39
N SER A 12 5.39 18.03 -54.46
CA SER A 12 5.94 19.36 -54.70
C SER A 12 5.44 20.39 -53.70
N VAL A 13 4.16 20.33 -53.32
CA VAL A 13 3.56 21.21 -52.29
C VAL A 13 4.12 20.92 -50.91
N ALA A 14 4.28 19.64 -50.55
CA ALA A 14 4.87 19.23 -49.28
C ALA A 14 6.34 19.65 -49.17
N ARG A 15 7.10 19.62 -50.27
CA ARG A 15 8.50 20.06 -50.28
C ARG A 15 8.65 21.58 -50.22
N ALA A 16 7.68 22.34 -50.75
CA ALA A 16 7.68 23.79 -50.71
C ALA A 16 7.30 24.36 -49.32
N ASN A 17 6.59 23.58 -48.50
CA ASN A 17 6.28 23.94 -47.11
C ASN A 17 7.26 23.23 -46.18
N SER A 18 8.28 23.95 -45.71
CA SER A 18 9.20 23.42 -44.70
C SER A 18 8.40 22.93 -43.48
N PRO A 19 8.66 21.74 -42.92
CA PRO A 19 7.99 21.28 -41.71
C PRO A 19 8.24 22.31 -40.61
N SER A 20 7.19 22.99 -40.17
CA SER A 20 7.29 23.92 -39.07
C SER A 20 7.50 23.11 -37.79
N ASP A 21 8.59 23.36 -37.06
CA ASP A 21 8.81 22.83 -35.70
C ASP A 21 7.73 23.29 -34.69
N GLY A 22 6.90 24.25 -35.08
CA GLY A 22 5.68 24.61 -34.37
C GLY A 22 4.67 23.47 -34.45
N VAL A 23 4.68 22.60 -33.44
CA VAL A 23 3.53 21.77 -33.12
C VAL A 23 2.31 22.71 -33.06
N PRO A 24 1.20 22.43 -33.77
CA PRO A 24 0.03 23.29 -33.71
C PRO A 24 -0.35 23.43 -32.24
N TYR A 25 -0.37 24.65 -31.72
CA TYR A 25 -0.74 24.94 -30.33
C TYR A 25 -2.07 24.26 -29.93
N ALA A 26 -2.94 23.99 -30.90
CA ALA A 26 -4.16 23.21 -30.74
C ALA A 26 -3.93 21.73 -30.39
N PHE A 27 -2.86 21.08 -30.87
CA PHE A 27 -2.50 19.71 -30.52
C PHE A 27 -1.98 19.62 -29.07
N GLU A 28 -1.07 20.51 -28.69
CA GLU A 28 -0.58 20.60 -27.31
C GLU A 28 -1.74 20.87 -26.35
N LYS A 29 -2.63 21.82 -26.69
CA LYS A 29 -3.84 22.10 -25.91
C LYS A 29 -4.79 20.90 -25.81
N ARG A 30 -4.96 20.13 -26.89
CA ARG A 30 -5.80 18.93 -26.88
C ARG A 30 -5.19 17.81 -26.04
N ILE A 31 -3.88 17.64 -26.07
CA ILE A 31 -3.18 16.66 -25.24
C ILE A 31 -3.24 17.08 -23.77
N MET A 32 -2.90 18.33 -23.45
CA MET A 32 -2.94 18.85 -22.07
C MET A 32 -4.36 18.80 -21.50
N ALA A 33 -5.39 19.11 -22.30
CA ALA A 33 -6.78 18.97 -21.87
C ALA A 33 -7.16 17.50 -21.60
N ARG A 34 -6.67 16.57 -22.43
CA ARG A 34 -6.95 15.13 -22.28
C ARG A 34 -6.24 14.53 -21.07
N ILE A 35 -4.99 14.93 -20.82
CA ILE A 35 -4.21 14.56 -19.63
C ILE A 35 -4.82 15.16 -18.36
N ALA A 36 -5.27 16.42 -18.40
CA ALA A 36 -5.97 17.04 -17.27
C ALA A 36 -7.35 16.42 -17.01
N SER A 37 -8.01 15.91 -18.06
CA SER A 37 -9.30 15.22 -17.96
C SER A 37 -9.20 13.75 -17.57
N GLU A 38 -8.02 13.13 -17.73
CA GLU A 38 -7.67 11.91 -17.02
C GLU A 38 -7.46 12.28 -15.55
N GLN A 39 -8.60 12.51 -14.90
CA GLN A 39 -8.77 12.56 -13.47
C GLN A 39 -7.85 11.51 -12.88
N LEU A 40 -6.79 11.96 -12.20
CA LEU A 40 -5.81 11.13 -11.52
C LEU A 40 -6.61 10.01 -10.87
N MET A 41 -6.56 8.82 -11.49
CA MET A 41 -7.15 7.63 -10.91
C MET A 41 -6.54 7.59 -9.53
N ASP A 42 -7.36 7.66 -8.48
CA ASP A 42 -6.91 8.03 -7.14
C ASP A 42 -5.93 6.97 -6.61
N VAL A 43 -4.67 7.12 -7.02
CA VAL A 43 -3.59 6.17 -6.77
C VAL A 43 -3.41 6.05 -5.27
N TRP A 44 -3.62 7.15 -4.56
CA TRP A 44 -3.66 7.21 -3.10
C TRP A 44 -4.81 6.40 -2.50
N ALA A 45 -6.02 6.45 -3.06
CA ALA A 45 -7.10 5.58 -2.62
C ALA A 45 -6.86 4.10 -2.94
N LEU A 46 -6.17 3.78 -4.04
CA LEU A 46 -5.80 2.40 -4.37
C LEU A 46 -4.74 1.88 -3.38
N TRP A 47 -3.68 2.66 -3.16
CA TRP A 47 -2.63 2.33 -2.20
C TRP A 47 -3.17 2.24 -0.78
N GLY A 48 -4.04 3.16 -0.37
CA GLY A 48 -4.70 3.13 0.93
C GLY A 48 -5.52 1.85 1.13
N ARG A 49 -6.29 1.41 0.12
CA ARG A 49 -7.04 0.14 0.19
C ARG A 49 -6.13 -1.08 0.26
N LEU A 50 -5.02 -1.10 -0.49
CA LEU A 50 -4.07 -2.20 -0.42
C LEU A 50 -3.39 -2.27 0.95
N LEU A 51 -2.97 -1.13 1.49
CA LEU A 51 -2.36 -1.04 2.82
C LEU A 51 -3.34 -1.51 3.90
N TRP A 52 -4.60 -1.09 3.78
CA TRP A 52 -5.66 -1.47 4.72
C TRP A 52 -5.96 -2.97 4.69
N ARG A 53 -5.89 -3.62 3.51
CA ARG A 53 -6.09 -5.06 3.37
C ARG A 53 -5.03 -5.89 4.13
N ALA A 54 -3.82 -5.36 4.30
CA ALA A 54 -2.77 -6.03 5.07
C ALA A 54 -2.84 -5.70 6.57
N ALA A 55 -3.21 -4.47 6.93
CA ALA A 55 -3.34 -4.06 8.33
C ALA A 55 -4.55 -4.68 9.04
N ALA A 56 -5.69 -4.79 8.35
CA ALA A 56 -6.93 -5.34 8.89
C ALA A 56 -6.80 -6.77 9.50
N PRO A 57 -6.16 -7.76 8.85
CA PRO A 57 -5.99 -9.09 9.45
C PRO A 57 -5.05 -9.07 10.65
N CYS A 58 -4.01 -8.24 10.63
CA CYS A 58 -3.07 -8.12 11.76
C CYS A 58 -3.77 -7.54 12.99
N VAL A 59 -4.52 -6.46 12.83
CA VAL A 59 -5.32 -5.86 13.90
C VAL A 59 -6.38 -6.86 14.39
N GLY A 60 -7.04 -7.57 13.49
CA GLY A 60 -8.02 -8.59 13.84
C GLY A 60 -7.45 -9.70 14.72
N ILE A 61 -6.30 -10.28 14.34
CA ILE A 61 -5.63 -11.32 15.13
C ILE A 61 -5.21 -10.77 16.50
N MET A 62 -4.64 -9.56 16.56
CA MET A 62 -4.24 -8.93 17.82
C MET A 62 -5.44 -8.73 18.76
N LEU A 63 -6.59 -8.30 18.21
CA LEU A 63 -7.82 -8.09 18.98
C LEU A 63 -8.39 -9.42 19.49
N VAL A 64 -8.40 -10.47 18.65
CA VAL A 64 -8.83 -11.81 19.06
C VAL A 64 -7.94 -12.36 20.18
N MET A 65 -6.62 -12.28 20.04
CA MET A 65 -5.68 -12.71 21.10
C MET A 65 -5.84 -11.89 22.38
N GLY A 66 -6.02 -10.57 22.26
CA GLY A 66 -6.22 -9.70 23.42
C GLY A 66 -7.51 -10.01 24.16
N VAL A 67 -8.62 -10.18 23.44
CA VAL A 67 -9.91 -10.60 24.02
C VAL A 67 -9.78 -11.98 24.65
N TRP A 68 -9.10 -12.91 23.99
CA TRP A 68 -8.85 -14.24 24.54
C TRP A 68 -8.04 -14.19 25.83
N ALA A 69 -6.97 -13.39 25.88
CA ALA A 69 -6.13 -13.22 27.06
C ALA A 69 -6.95 -12.68 28.25
N VAL A 70 -7.73 -11.61 28.03
CA VAL A 70 -8.57 -11.02 29.07
C VAL A 70 -9.67 -11.99 29.53
N ALA A 71 -10.37 -12.64 28.59
CA ALA A 71 -11.38 -13.64 28.92
C ALA A 71 -10.79 -14.85 29.66
N SER A 72 -9.54 -15.23 29.36
CA SER A 72 -8.83 -16.31 30.06
C SER A 72 -8.43 -15.94 31.49
N LEU A 73 -8.23 -14.64 31.78
CA LEU A 73 -8.03 -14.15 33.14
C LEU A 73 -9.33 -14.26 33.95
N ASP A 74 -10.48 -13.90 33.36
CA ASP A 74 -11.77 -13.95 34.07
C ASP A 74 -12.22 -15.40 34.40
N LEU A 75 -11.82 -16.37 33.57
CA LEU A 75 -12.19 -17.79 33.74
C LEU A 75 -11.29 -18.57 34.71
N ASN A 76 -10.04 -18.14 34.92
CA ASN A 76 -9.07 -18.88 35.75
C ASN A 76 -8.97 -18.36 37.20
N GLY A 77 -9.86 -17.46 37.64
CA GLY A 77 -9.74 -16.79 38.94
C GLY A 77 -8.57 -15.81 38.97
N PRO A 78 -8.29 -15.11 40.09
CA PRO A 78 -7.20 -14.14 40.16
C PRO A 78 -5.89 -14.88 39.89
N SER A 79 -5.45 -14.86 38.63
CA SER A 79 -4.17 -15.38 38.18
C SER A 79 -3.13 -14.75 39.10
N GLN A 80 -2.47 -15.58 39.89
CA GLN A 80 -1.36 -15.13 40.73
C GLN A 80 -0.46 -14.27 39.84
N PRO A 81 -0.13 -13.05 40.28
CA PRO A 81 0.63 -12.15 39.43
C PRO A 81 1.91 -12.87 39.01
N LEU A 82 2.35 -12.69 37.76
CA LEU A 82 3.61 -13.28 37.25
C LEU A 82 4.80 -13.09 38.23
N ALA A 83 4.73 -12.04 39.06
CA ALA A 83 5.65 -11.79 40.16
C ALA A 83 5.70 -12.93 41.20
N SER A 84 4.55 -13.50 41.59
CA SER A 84 4.47 -14.63 42.53
C SER A 84 5.00 -15.92 41.93
N ASP A 85 4.69 -16.23 40.66
CA ASP A 85 5.25 -17.40 39.96
C ASP A 85 6.77 -17.25 39.77
N LEU A 86 7.25 -16.05 39.49
CA LEU A 86 8.67 -15.76 39.35
C LEU A 86 9.40 -15.89 40.70
N GLU A 87 8.79 -15.38 41.77
CA GLU A 87 9.32 -15.50 43.12
C GLU A 87 9.40 -16.98 43.53
N GLU A 88 8.35 -17.77 43.30
CA GLU A 88 8.35 -19.20 43.63
C GLU A 88 9.38 -19.99 42.79
N THR A 89 9.49 -19.71 41.49
CA THR A 89 10.48 -20.41 40.64
C THR A 89 11.93 -20.04 40.93
N VAL A 90 12.22 -18.81 41.38
CA VAL A 90 13.56 -18.37 41.77
C VAL A 90 13.92 -18.82 43.19
N LEU A 91 12.96 -18.80 44.11
CA LEU A 91 13.19 -19.15 45.51
C LEU A 91 13.13 -20.65 45.78
N ALA A 92 12.37 -21.44 45.00
CA ALA A 92 12.28 -22.89 45.21
C ALA A 92 13.64 -23.61 45.12
N PRO A 93 14.54 -23.30 44.16
CA PRO A 93 15.89 -23.85 44.15
C PRO A 93 16.72 -23.40 45.37
N LEU A 94 16.54 -22.17 45.82
CA LEU A 94 17.30 -21.61 46.95
C LEU A 94 16.87 -22.24 48.28
N ALA A 95 15.57 -22.44 48.49
CA ALA A 95 15.03 -23.16 49.64
C ALA A 95 15.52 -24.62 49.67
N SER A 96 15.59 -25.28 48.51
CA SER A 96 16.12 -26.64 48.42
C SER A 96 17.61 -26.76 48.75
N LEU A 97 18.36 -25.67 48.55
CA LEU A 97 19.77 -25.60 48.95
C LEU A 97 19.92 -25.38 50.46
N GLU A 98 19.05 -24.59 51.08
CA GLU A 98 19.09 -24.34 52.53
C GLU A 98 18.78 -25.62 53.33
N ASP A 99 17.87 -26.46 52.84
CA ASP A 99 17.55 -27.77 53.44
C ASP A 99 18.66 -28.84 53.25
N SER A 100 19.71 -28.54 52.47
CA SER A 100 20.77 -29.50 52.11
C SER A 100 22.06 -29.39 52.95
N TRP A 101 22.14 -28.41 53.85
CA TRP A 101 23.25 -28.18 54.79
C TRP A 101 22.83 -28.42 56.24
#